data_AF-A0A0F9DZQ6-F1
#
_entry.id   AF-A0A0F9DZQ6-F1
#
_cell.length_a   1.000
_cell.length_b   1.000
_cell.length_c   1.000
_cell.angle_alpha   90.00
_cell.angle_beta   90.00
_cell.angle_gamma   90.00
#
_symmetry.space_group_name_H-M   'P 1'
#
loop_
_entity.id
_entity.type
_entity.pdbx_description
1 polymer ?
#
loop_
_entity_poly.entity_id
_entity_poly.type
_entity_poly.pdbx_seq_one_letter_code
_entity_poly.pdbx_strand_id
1 'polypeptide(L)'
;VGTLTAVSATFDILTLDLTQDYIFSDRLTALAIQSRTAATPFNIELSSLDGDGTDNVLLNFYAIGTPAGLGNAEFLRMGYKASGTTFDIHTGQLLTGTVRPLRIYTGANTTQLVLNTDNSIDMSGVLTAVTFNATDEINALQIDGTTQFATKSPADVSGADNLFVGENAGVANTEGIQNLFVGENAGLENTTGLANVYVGFEAGKNHTTSSGNTFIGRRAGAGVNTSPTGWFNVGIGNLSCGHGQLTTGADNLCLGNSAGANLTSGSRNVLIGSRSGENLTVQTENVYIGHEAGLSGTQNVFVGKDAGTINTGNNNVVVGSFACQGQTTGDENCVFGKDASFFNQTGINNAIFGHDAFRGATTNSFSNNVGVGSESGHHVTTGSSNVFLGKDSGHNQTTNSNLLIIDNQDRSSAANEAIQSLIYGTFNATVASQILAINAGTVTLNAGVDTDMVLNFTGTTNSGAITWMEDEDYFKFGDDVLLDTGVIYLKETTTPTAIANHAA
;
A
#
# COMPACT_ATOMS: atom_id res chain seq x y z
N VAL A 1 21.57 -18.74 -78.25
CA VAL A 1 22.85 -19.49 -78.39
C VAL A 1 23.90 -18.56 -78.97
N GLY A 2 24.61 -17.87 -78.09
CA GLY A 2 25.88 -17.20 -78.39
C GLY A 2 26.85 -17.62 -77.29
N THR A 3 27.97 -18.23 -77.66
CA THR A 3 28.91 -18.82 -76.71
C THR A 3 29.84 -17.72 -76.17
N LEU A 4 29.65 -17.31 -74.91
CA LEU A 4 30.66 -16.50 -74.22
C LEU A 4 31.82 -17.44 -73.85
N THR A 5 32.85 -17.47 -74.68
CA THR A 5 34.00 -18.35 -74.46
C THR A 5 34.86 -17.75 -73.36
N ALA A 6 35.17 -18.53 -72.32
CA ALA A 6 35.90 -18.08 -71.14
C ALA A 6 37.23 -17.41 -71.51
N VAL A 7 37.26 -16.08 -71.45
CA VAL A 7 38.49 -15.28 -71.47
C VAL A 7 38.52 -14.57 -70.12
N SER A 8 39.61 -14.70 -69.37
CA SER A 8 39.85 -13.86 -68.20
C SER A 8 40.10 -12.42 -68.66
N ALA A 9 39.04 -11.72 -69.05
CA ALA A 9 39.08 -10.33 -69.43
C ALA A 9 38.73 -9.47 -68.22
N THR A 10 39.43 -8.36 -68.07
CA THR A 10 39.09 -7.29 -67.12
C THR A 10 38.11 -6.36 -67.81
N PHE A 11 37.02 -6.02 -67.13
CA PHE A 11 35.98 -5.13 -67.65
C PHE A 11 35.52 -4.21 -66.52
N ASP A 12 35.36 -2.92 -66.83
CA ASP A 12 34.82 -1.93 -65.89
C ASP A 12 33.29 -2.03 -65.80
N ILE A 13 32.62 -2.39 -66.92
CA ILE A 13 31.17 -2.60 -67.01
C ILE A 13 30.92 -3.82 -67.91
N LEU A 14 30.09 -4.76 -67.45
CA LEU A 14 29.58 -5.88 -68.24
C LEU A 14 28.08 -5.69 -68.49
N THR A 15 27.70 -5.43 -69.74
CA THR A 15 26.30 -5.30 -70.15
C THR A 15 25.86 -6.58 -70.88
N LEU A 16 24.84 -7.25 -70.38
CA LEU A 16 24.23 -8.43 -71.01
C LEU A 16 22.89 -8.02 -71.62
N ASP A 17 22.70 -8.27 -72.91
CA ASP A 17 21.44 -8.03 -73.61
C ASP A 17 20.44 -9.13 -73.28
N LEU A 18 19.51 -8.85 -72.37
CA LEU A 18 18.52 -9.80 -71.84
C LEU A 18 17.37 -10.13 -72.81
N THR A 19 17.43 -9.73 -74.08
CA THR A 19 16.45 -10.19 -75.09
C THR A 19 16.62 -11.66 -75.48
N GLN A 20 17.67 -12.34 -74.99
CA GLN A 20 17.89 -13.78 -75.15
C GLN A 20 18.26 -14.46 -73.82
N ASP A 21 17.94 -15.75 -73.72
CA ASP A 21 18.38 -16.60 -72.61
C ASP A 21 19.88 -16.92 -72.71
N TYR A 22 20.63 -16.64 -71.64
CA TYR A 22 22.03 -17.06 -71.49
C TYR A 22 22.12 -18.29 -70.60
N ILE A 23 22.70 -19.36 -71.14
CA ILE A 23 22.91 -20.64 -70.44
C ILE A 23 24.41 -20.90 -70.34
N PHE A 24 24.92 -21.03 -69.12
CA PHE A 24 26.28 -21.49 -68.85
C PHE A 24 26.30 -23.02 -68.87
N SER A 25 27.00 -23.62 -69.83
CA SER A 25 26.78 -25.02 -70.22
C SER A 25 27.76 -26.05 -69.64
N ASP A 26 28.73 -25.66 -68.81
CA ASP A 26 29.64 -26.63 -68.18
C ASP A 26 29.76 -26.48 -66.65
N ARG A 27 30.20 -27.56 -65.99
CA ARG A 27 30.27 -27.70 -64.53
C ARG A 27 31.49 -27.00 -63.88
N LEU A 28 32.39 -26.43 -64.68
CA LEU A 28 33.65 -25.79 -64.28
C LEU A 28 33.65 -24.27 -64.53
N THR A 29 32.65 -23.74 -65.24
CA THR A 29 32.47 -22.33 -65.58
C THR A 29 31.36 -21.71 -64.74
N ALA A 30 31.67 -21.37 -63.49
CA ALA A 30 30.89 -20.37 -62.78
C ALA A 30 31.26 -18.98 -63.33
N LEU A 31 30.28 -18.11 -63.56
CA LEU A 31 30.55 -16.68 -63.67
C LEU A 31 30.95 -16.18 -62.28
N ALA A 32 32.24 -16.26 -61.97
CA ALA A 32 32.81 -15.75 -60.74
C ALA A 32 33.22 -14.29 -60.94
N ILE A 33 32.41 -13.36 -60.45
CA ILE A 33 32.74 -11.93 -60.39
C ILE A 33 33.29 -11.66 -59.00
N GLN A 34 34.58 -11.32 -58.90
CA GLN A 34 35.27 -11.09 -57.63
C GLN A 34 36.01 -9.75 -57.66
N SER A 35 35.79 -8.90 -56.66
CA SER A 35 36.62 -7.69 -56.46
C SER A 35 38.02 -8.09 -56.03
N ARG A 36 39.05 -7.55 -56.69
CA ARG A 36 40.46 -7.85 -56.39
C ARG A 36 41.05 -6.97 -55.26
N THR A 37 40.33 -5.94 -54.81
CA THR A 37 40.77 -5.04 -53.74
C THR A 37 39.81 -5.10 -52.56
N ALA A 38 40.33 -5.52 -51.40
CA ALA A 38 39.58 -5.83 -50.19
C ALA A 38 38.89 -4.64 -49.48
N ALA A 39 38.77 -3.47 -50.11
CA ALA A 39 38.34 -2.23 -49.46
C ALA A 39 37.22 -1.46 -50.16
N THR A 40 36.66 -1.96 -51.27
CA THR A 40 35.49 -1.34 -51.92
C THR A 40 34.39 -2.37 -52.13
N PRO A 41 33.15 -2.11 -51.67
CA PRO A 41 32.04 -3.01 -51.96
C PRO A 41 31.87 -3.14 -53.49
N PHE A 42 31.74 -4.36 -53.98
CA PHE A 42 31.37 -4.58 -55.37
C PHE A 42 29.84 -4.50 -55.45
N ASN A 43 29.34 -3.68 -56.36
CA ASN A 43 27.90 -3.59 -56.63
C ASN A 43 27.63 -4.33 -57.94
N ILE A 44 26.71 -5.29 -57.89
CA ILE A 44 26.07 -5.81 -59.11
C ILE A 44 24.84 -4.95 -59.31
N GLU A 45 24.91 -4.03 -60.26
CA GLU A 45 23.81 -3.12 -60.61
C GLU A 45 23.07 -3.70 -61.82
N LEU A 46 21.77 -3.99 -61.64
CA LEU A 46 20.88 -4.48 -62.68
C LEU A 46 19.75 -3.47 -62.85
N SER A 47 19.61 -2.90 -64.04
CA SER A 47 18.69 -1.80 -64.34
C SER A 47 17.85 -2.16 -65.57
N SER A 48 16.55 -1.83 -65.61
CA SER A 48 15.84 -1.73 -66.89
C SER A 48 16.31 -0.47 -67.61
N LEU A 49 16.38 -0.52 -68.94
CA LEU A 49 16.97 0.57 -69.74
C LEU A 49 16.05 1.79 -69.90
N ASP A 50 14.75 1.64 -69.61
CA ASP A 50 13.74 2.68 -69.84
C ASP A 50 13.36 3.48 -68.60
N GLY A 51 13.73 3.02 -67.39
CA GLY A 51 13.69 3.78 -66.16
C GLY A 51 12.30 4.19 -65.67
N ASP A 52 11.23 3.56 -66.17
CA ASP A 52 9.84 3.93 -65.86
C ASP A 52 9.29 3.28 -64.57
N GLY A 53 10.08 2.37 -63.97
CA GLY A 53 9.76 1.70 -62.71
C GLY A 53 8.74 0.57 -62.83
N THR A 54 8.35 0.15 -64.03
CA THR A 54 7.35 -0.89 -64.26
C THR A 54 7.95 -2.25 -64.66
N ASP A 55 9.19 -2.26 -65.12
CA ASP A 55 9.90 -3.46 -65.55
C ASP A 55 10.40 -4.32 -64.38
N ASN A 56 10.24 -5.63 -64.51
CA ASN A 56 10.79 -6.60 -63.56
C ASN A 56 12.24 -6.96 -63.94
N VAL A 57 13.21 -6.55 -63.12
CA VAL A 57 14.58 -7.06 -63.20
C VAL A 57 14.64 -8.42 -62.50
N LEU A 58 14.54 -9.51 -63.26
CA LEU A 58 14.52 -10.88 -62.75
C LEU A 58 15.93 -11.48 -62.71
N LEU A 59 16.44 -11.77 -61.50
CA LEU A 59 17.69 -12.52 -61.31
C LEU A 59 17.37 -13.95 -60.84
N ASN A 60 17.30 -14.90 -61.77
CA ASN A 60 17.01 -16.30 -61.44
C ASN A 60 18.30 -17.11 -61.22
N PHE A 61 18.51 -17.63 -60.01
CA PHE A 61 19.54 -18.64 -59.74
C PHE A 61 18.94 -20.04 -59.90
N TYR A 62 19.30 -20.76 -60.97
CA TYR A 62 18.93 -22.16 -61.12
C TYR A 62 20.00 -23.06 -60.50
N ALA A 63 19.61 -23.97 -59.59
CA ALA A 63 20.48 -25.06 -59.18
C ALA A 63 20.66 -26.05 -60.35
N ILE A 64 21.91 -26.37 -60.71
CA ILE A 64 22.25 -27.17 -61.89
C ILE A 64 21.80 -28.64 -61.73
N GLY A 65 20.88 -29.09 -62.57
CA GLY A 65 20.47 -30.49 -62.77
C GLY A 65 20.13 -30.77 -64.24
N THR A 66 20.39 -31.98 -64.72
CA THR A 66 20.35 -32.37 -66.16
C THR A 66 19.00 -32.10 -66.87
N PRO A 67 19.01 -31.76 -68.17
CA PRO A 67 17.88 -31.17 -68.90
C PRO A 67 16.83 -32.21 -69.37
N ALA A 68 16.16 -32.86 -68.43
CA ALA A 68 14.94 -33.65 -68.69
C ALA A 68 13.80 -33.35 -67.70
N GLY A 69 13.89 -32.26 -66.93
CA GLY A 69 12.85 -31.89 -65.98
C GLY A 69 12.93 -30.43 -65.56
N LEU A 70 12.41 -29.53 -66.39
CA LEU A 70 12.00 -28.17 -65.97
C LEU A 70 10.70 -28.22 -65.12
N GLY A 71 10.51 -29.30 -64.36
CA GLY A 71 9.40 -29.50 -63.42
C GLY A 71 9.69 -29.01 -62.00
N ASN A 72 10.94 -28.65 -61.70
CA ASN A 72 11.41 -28.41 -60.32
C ASN A 72 12.38 -27.22 -60.22
N ALA A 73 12.04 -26.07 -60.81
CA ALA A 73 12.85 -24.87 -60.69
C ALA A 73 12.50 -24.09 -59.40
N GLU A 74 13.50 -23.89 -58.54
CA GLU A 74 13.48 -22.91 -57.45
C GLU A 74 14.00 -21.57 -57.99
N PHE A 75 13.39 -20.45 -57.59
CA PHE A 75 13.85 -19.11 -57.96
C PHE A 75 13.92 -18.19 -56.73
N LEU A 76 14.80 -17.19 -56.77
CA LEU A 76 14.85 -16.06 -55.85
C LEU A 76 14.43 -14.83 -56.65
N ARG A 77 13.33 -14.18 -56.27
CA ARG A 77 12.88 -12.93 -56.90
C ARG A 77 13.17 -11.77 -55.96
N MET A 78 13.74 -10.71 -56.52
CA MET A 78 13.99 -9.44 -55.84
C MET A 78 13.42 -8.32 -56.71
N GLY A 79 12.49 -7.53 -56.19
CA GLY A 79 11.92 -6.42 -56.95
C GLY A 79 10.64 -5.87 -56.36
N TYR A 80 10.23 -4.69 -56.81
CA TYR A 80 8.97 -4.11 -56.38
C TYR A 80 7.79 -4.94 -56.90
N LYS A 81 6.76 -5.14 -56.07
CA LYS A 81 5.46 -5.67 -56.54
C LYS A 81 4.88 -4.69 -57.56
N ALA A 82 4.02 -5.17 -58.46
CA ALA A 82 3.41 -4.37 -59.53
C ALA A 82 2.66 -3.11 -59.06
N SER A 83 2.37 -2.98 -57.75
CA SER A 83 1.81 -1.78 -57.11
C SER A 83 2.85 -0.70 -56.74
N GLY A 84 4.15 -0.95 -56.93
CA GLY A 84 5.25 0.01 -56.70
C GLY A 84 5.59 0.32 -55.23
N THR A 85 4.78 -0.09 -54.26
CA THR A 85 4.91 0.32 -52.85
C THR A 85 5.72 -0.63 -51.97
N THR A 86 6.06 -1.82 -52.45
CA THR A 86 6.72 -2.85 -51.62
C THR A 86 7.81 -3.55 -52.42
N PHE A 87 9.07 -3.43 -51.94
CA PHE A 87 10.20 -4.21 -52.46
C PHE A 87 10.14 -5.61 -51.85
N ASP A 88 9.96 -6.61 -52.70
CA ASP A 88 9.75 -8.00 -52.31
C ASP A 88 11.00 -8.83 -52.58
N ILE A 89 11.40 -9.64 -51.61
CA ILE A 89 12.49 -10.62 -51.71
C ILE A 89 11.90 -11.96 -51.28
N HIS A 90 11.64 -12.87 -52.23
CA HIS A 90 11.06 -14.17 -51.92
C HIS A 90 11.65 -15.29 -52.76
N THR A 91 11.68 -16.50 -52.20
CA THR A 91 11.95 -17.72 -52.96
C THR A 91 10.63 -18.37 -53.40
N GLY A 92 10.61 -18.97 -54.59
CA GLY A 92 9.41 -19.61 -55.13
C GLY A 92 9.72 -20.82 -55.99
N GLN A 93 8.66 -21.51 -56.43
CA GLN A 93 8.75 -22.66 -57.33
C GLN A 93 7.77 -22.55 -58.48
N LEU A 94 8.09 -23.17 -59.61
CA LEU A 94 7.22 -23.13 -60.79
C LEU A 94 6.22 -24.30 -60.86
N LEU A 95 6.43 -25.43 -60.14
CA LEU A 95 5.61 -26.65 -60.25
C LEU A 95 5.60 -27.54 -58.96
N THR A 96 6.50 -28.54 -58.82
CA THR A 96 6.43 -29.59 -57.75
C THR A 96 7.68 -29.72 -56.85
N GLY A 97 8.51 -28.69 -56.75
CA GLY A 97 9.70 -28.65 -55.91
C GLY A 97 9.43 -28.36 -54.43
N THR A 98 10.43 -28.56 -53.58
CA THR A 98 10.39 -28.12 -52.18
C THR A 98 11.05 -26.75 -52.09
N VAL A 99 10.27 -25.67 -51.94
CA VAL A 99 10.83 -24.33 -51.71
C VAL A 99 11.69 -24.38 -50.43
N ARG A 100 12.89 -23.80 -50.48
CA ARG A 100 13.78 -23.71 -49.33
C ARG A 100 13.85 -22.27 -48.80
N PRO A 101 14.04 -22.08 -47.48
CA PRO A 101 14.23 -20.76 -46.92
C PRO A 101 15.46 -20.05 -47.49
N LEU A 102 15.36 -18.74 -47.73
CA LEU A 102 16.52 -17.91 -48.05
C LEU A 102 17.32 -17.66 -46.77
N ARG A 103 18.59 -18.09 -46.73
CA ARG A 103 19.47 -17.89 -45.57
C ARG A 103 20.55 -16.86 -45.89
N ILE A 104 20.59 -15.78 -45.10
CA ILE A 104 21.62 -14.75 -45.18
C ILE A 104 22.59 -14.95 -44.01
N TYR A 105 23.84 -15.18 -44.37
CA TYR A 105 24.95 -15.38 -43.42
C TYR A 105 25.76 -14.09 -43.34
N THR A 106 26.03 -13.62 -42.12
CA THR A 106 27.16 -12.71 -41.90
C THR A 106 28.42 -13.57 -41.73
N GLY A 107 29.53 -13.10 -42.28
CA GLY A 107 30.77 -13.90 -42.38
C GLY A 107 31.11 -14.59 -41.05
N ALA A 108 31.38 -15.90 -41.14
CA ALA A 108 31.52 -16.93 -40.09
C ALA A 108 30.46 -18.06 -40.12
N ASN A 109 29.67 -18.20 -41.19
CA ASN A 109 28.63 -19.25 -41.35
C ASN A 109 27.54 -19.23 -40.25
N THR A 110 27.40 -18.12 -39.53
CA THR A 110 26.29 -17.90 -38.59
C THR A 110 25.12 -17.28 -39.34
N THR A 111 24.00 -17.99 -39.41
CA THR A 111 22.75 -17.50 -40.03
C THR A 111 22.20 -16.34 -39.20
N GLN A 112 21.98 -15.17 -39.78
CA GLN A 112 21.38 -14.03 -39.06
C GLN A 112 19.93 -13.80 -39.45
N LEU A 113 19.57 -14.14 -40.70
CA LEU A 113 18.24 -13.91 -41.24
C LEU A 113 17.85 -15.08 -42.16
N VAL A 114 16.70 -15.69 -41.89
CA VAL A 114 16.06 -16.73 -42.67
C VAL A 114 14.71 -16.22 -43.10
N LEU A 115 14.46 -16.09 -44.40
CA LEU A 115 13.12 -15.87 -44.93
C LEU A 115 12.53 -17.24 -45.25
N ASN A 116 11.59 -17.70 -44.43
CA ASN A 116 10.96 -18.99 -44.58
C ASN A 116 9.90 -18.97 -45.68
N THR A 117 9.52 -20.16 -46.11
CA THR A 117 8.60 -20.38 -47.23
C THR A 117 7.13 -20.20 -46.86
N ASP A 118 6.84 -20.01 -45.58
CA ASP A 118 5.53 -19.70 -45.01
C ASP A 118 5.35 -18.20 -44.73
N ASN A 119 6.22 -17.35 -45.29
CA ASN A 119 6.35 -15.91 -45.03
C ASN A 119 6.79 -15.55 -43.60
N SER A 120 7.23 -16.50 -42.79
CA SER A 120 7.88 -16.18 -41.51
C SER A 120 9.34 -15.76 -41.73
N ILE A 121 9.88 -14.98 -40.80
CA ILE A 121 11.26 -14.51 -40.80
C ILE A 121 11.92 -15.00 -39.51
N ASP A 122 12.86 -15.94 -39.59
CA ASP A 122 13.66 -16.34 -38.43
C ASP A 122 14.96 -15.53 -38.38
N MET A 123 15.23 -14.90 -37.24
CA MET A 123 16.55 -14.32 -36.95
C MET A 123 17.21 -15.16 -35.85
N SER A 124 18.29 -15.88 -36.15
CA SER A 124 19.03 -16.64 -35.15
C SER A 124 20.24 -15.87 -34.62
N GLY A 125 20.29 -15.72 -33.29
CA GLY A 125 21.27 -14.93 -32.53
C GLY A 125 20.57 -14.17 -31.38
N VAL A 126 21.25 -13.91 -30.26
CA VAL A 126 20.67 -13.05 -29.22
C VAL A 126 20.58 -11.64 -29.79
N LEU A 127 19.34 -11.21 -30.07
CA LEU A 127 19.01 -9.85 -30.47
C LEU A 127 19.25 -8.93 -29.26
N THR A 128 20.51 -8.56 -29.05
CA THR A 128 20.97 -7.94 -27.80
C THR A 128 20.65 -6.44 -27.69
N ALA A 129 20.17 -5.82 -28.77
CA ALA A 129 19.56 -4.51 -28.74
C ALA A 129 18.73 -4.31 -30.01
N VAL A 130 17.42 -4.45 -29.90
CA VAL A 130 16.54 -3.73 -30.84
C VAL A 130 16.43 -2.31 -30.30
N THR A 131 17.19 -1.39 -30.87
CA THR A 131 16.78 0.01 -30.82
C THR A 131 15.78 0.18 -31.94
N PHE A 132 14.47 0.12 -31.64
CA PHE A 132 13.45 0.58 -32.57
C PHE A 132 13.52 2.11 -32.62
N ASN A 133 14.45 2.66 -33.41
CA ASN A 133 14.46 4.08 -33.75
C ASN A 133 13.41 4.33 -34.83
N ALA A 134 12.14 4.28 -34.43
CA ALA A 134 11.09 4.84 -35.26
C ALA A 134 11.15 6.37 -35.04
N THR A 135 11.35 7.13 -36.12
CA THR A 135 11.21 8.59 -36.11
C THR A 135 9.75 9.04 -36.00
N ASP A 136 8.81 8.08 -36.06
CA ASP A 136 7.36 8.22 -35.87
C ASP A 136 6.87 7.24 -34.78
N GLU A 137 5.79 7.59 -34.06
CA GLU A 137 5.24 6.84 -32.92
C GLU A 137 5.03 5.33 -33.20
N ILE A 138 5.58 4.46 -32.35
CA ILE A 138 5.34 3.00 -32.41
C ILE A 138 4.01 2.69 -31.71
N ASN A 139 2.95 2.54 -32.50
CA ASN A 139 1.58 2.34 -32.00
C ASN A 139 1.41 1.07 -31.13
N ALA A 140 2.10 -0.04 -31.43
CA ALA A 140 2.13 -1.23 -30.58
C ALA A 140 3.33 -2.12 -30.92
N LEU A 141 4.03 -2.63 -29.90
CA LEU A 141 4.98 -3.75 -30.05
C LEU A 141 4.31 -5.03 -29.52
N GLN A 142 3.94 -5.94 -30.43
CA GLN A 142 3.31 -7.22 -30.10
C GLN A 142 4.40 -8.31 -30.04
N ILE A 143 4.67 -8.86 -28.86
CA ILE A 143 5.81 -9.77 -28.63
C ILE A 143 5.42 -11.25 -28.82
N ASP A 144 4.16 -11.64 -28.60
CA ASP A 144 3.72 -13.05 -28.62
C ASP A 144 2.25 -13.28 -29.00
N GLY A 145 1.57 -12.29 -29.60
CA GLY A 145 0.14 -12.39 -29.91
C GLY A 145 -0.79 -11.97 -28.77
N THR A 146 -0.34 -12.03 -27.51
CA THR A 146 -1.15 -11.75 -26.30
C THR A 146 -0.69 -10.51 -25.53
N THR A 147 0.62 -10.21 -25.56
CA THR A 147 1.21 -9.05 -24.89
C THR A 147 1.37 -7.91 -25.89
N GLN A 148 0.52 -6.88 -25.79
CA GLN A 148 0.70 -5.60 -26.49
C GLN A 148 1.44 -4.64 -25.56
N PHE A 149 2.63 -4.17 -25.98
CA PHE A 149 3.25 -2.98 -25.41
C PHE A 149 2.68 -1.78 -26.17
N ALA A 150 1.55 -1.26 -25.70
CA ALA A 150 0.88 -0.13 -26.31
C ALA A 150 1.40 1.16 -25.64
N THR A 151 2.18 1.95 -26.40
CA THR A 151 2.42 3.36 -26.03
C THR A 151 1.26 4.26 -26.48
N LYS A 152 0.24 3.66 -27.15
CA LYS A 152 -0.97 4.31 -27.64
C LYS A 152 -2.15 3.32 -27.71
N SER A 153 -3.25 3.61 -27.02
CA SER A 153 -4.56 2.93 -27.18
C SER A 153 -5.35 3.55 -28.35
N PRO A 154 -6.35 2.85 -28.93
CA PRO A 154 -6.78 2.99 -30.32
C PRO A 154 -7.48 4.32 -30.67
N ALA A 155 -7.12 4.84 -31.84
CA ALA A 155 -7.83 5.85 -32.66
C ALA A 155 -8.20 7.19 -31.98
N ASP A 156 -7.48 8.25 -32.37
CA ASP A 156 -7.84 9.67 -32.23
C ASP A 156 -7.99 10.27 -30.82
N VAL A 157 -6.90 10.47 -30.08
CA VAL A 157 -7.01 11.30 -28.85
C VAL A 157 -5.74 12.04 -28.43
N SER A 158 -5.94 13.25 -27.90
CA SER A 158 -4.92 14.19 -27.39
C SER A 158 -4.27 13.76 -26.07
N GLY A 159 -4.39 12.49 -25.68
CA GLY A 159 -3.92 12.01 -24.39
C GLY A 159 -2.47 11.56 -24.42
N ALA A 160 -1.54 12.42 -23.98
CA ALA A 160 -0.11 12.13 -23.94
C ALA A 160 0.31 11.31 -22.70
N ASP A 161 1.46 10.65 -22.80
CA ASP A 161 2.21 10.02 -21.69
C ASP A 161 1.54 8.83 -20.97
N ASN A 162 0.78 7.99 -21.69
CA ASN A 162 0.22 6.76 -21.13
C ASN A 162 1.08 5.52 -21.46
N LEU A 163 1.10 4.51 -20.58
CA LEU A 163 1.69 3.19 -20.83
C LEU A 163 0.69 2.08 -20.49
N PHE A 164 0.26 1.32 -21.50
CA PHE A 164 -0.69 0.21 -21.34
C PHE A 164 -0.06 -1.13 -21.75
N VAL A 165 -0.10 -2.09 -20.85
CA VAL A 165 0.46 -3.44 -21.03
C VAL A 165 -0.51 -4.50 -20.54
N GLY A 166 -0.96 -5.39 -21.42
CA GLY A 166 -1.90 -6.46 -21.11
C GLY A 166 -3.19 -6.37 -21.91
N GLU A 167 -3.92 -7.49 -22.00
CA GLU A 167 -5.17 -7.55 -22.77
C GLU A 167 -6.22 -6.58 -22.19
N ASN A 168 -6.81 -5.76 -23.06
CA ASN A 168 -7.82 -4.73 -22.75
C ASN A 168 -7.41 -3.66 -21.73
N ALA A 169 -6.11 -3.52 -21.41
CA ALA A 169 -5.64 -2.46 -20.52
C ALA A 169 -5.89 -1.08 -21.15
N GLY A 170 -6.65 -0.22 -20.47
CA GLY A 170 -6.94 1.15 -20.93
C GLY A 170 -7.68 1.26 -22.28
N VAL A 171 -8.43 0.23 -22.70
CA VAL A 171 -9.07 0.21 -24.03
C VAL A 171 -10.12 1.30 -24.23
N ALA A 172 -10.80 1.73 -23.16
CA ALA A 172 -11.81 2.78 -23.20
C ALA A 172 -11.24 4.21 -23.10
N ASN A 173 -9.91 4.37 -22.98
CA ASN A 173 -9.30 5.67 -22.73
C ASN A 173 -9.44 6.57 -23.95
N THR A 174 -10.21 7.65 -23.79
CA THR A 174 -10.32 8.73 -24.77
C THR A 174 -9.35 9.83 -24.36
N GLU A 175 -9.64 10.64 -23.36
CA GLU A 175 -8.88 11.88 -23.09
C GLU A 175 -7.86 11.76 -21.94
N GLY A 176 -7.77 10.58 -21.29
CA GLY A 176 -6.91 10.40 -20.13
C GLY A 176 -5.41 10.51 -20.44
N ILE A 177 -4.64 11.16 -19.56
CA ILE A 177 -3.18 11.40 -19.70
C ILE A 177 -2.41 10.86 -18.50
N GLN A 178 -1.13 10.55 -18.70
CA GLN A 178 -0.21 10.16 -17.62
C GLN A 178 -0.61 8.89 -16.84
N ASN A 179 -1.31 7.95 -17.49
CA ASN A 179 -1.74 6.70 -16.87
C ASN A 179 -0.76 5.55 -17.13
N LEU A 180 -0.51 4.71 -16.13
CA LEU A 180 0.26 3.47 -16.22
C LEU A 180 -0.65 2.28 -15.91
N PHE A 181 -1.08 1.51 -16.91
CA PHE A 181 -1.90 0.31 -16.72
C PHE A 181 -1.16 -0.95 -17.14
N VAL A 182 -0.99 -1.89 -16.22
CA VAL A 182 -0.27 -3.14 -16.43
C VAL A 182 -1.06 -4.32 -15.88
N GLY A 183 -1.59 -5.17 -16.75
CA GLY A 183 -2.39 -6.35 -16.39
C GLY A 183 -3.66 -6.45 -17.23
N GLU A 184 -4.18 -7.67 -17.35
CA GLU A 184 -5.44 -7.92 -18.04
C GLU A 184 -6.58 -7.08 -17.42
N ASN A 185 -7.30 -6.34 -18.25
CA ASN A 185 -8.42 -5.46 -17.87
C ASN A 185 -8.06 -4.36 -16.85
N ALA A 186 -6.77 -4.02 -16.67
CA ALA A 186 -6.36 -2.90 -15.82
C ALA A 186 -6.86 -1.57 -16.42
N GLY A 187 -7.60 -0.79 -15.64
CA GLY A 187 -8.19 0.47 -16.11
C GLY A 187 -9.15 0.35 -17.31
N LEU A 188 -9.78 -0.82 -17.49
CA LEU A 188 -10.60 -1.18 -18.67
C LEU A 188 -11.56 -0.06 -19.15
N GLU A 189 -12.27 0.57 -18.21
CA GLU A 189 -13.34 1.55 -18.47
C GLU A 189 -12.90 3.01 -18.26
N ASN A 190 -11.59 3.27 -18.08
CA ASN A 190 -11.10 4.65 -17.92
C ASN A 190 -11.26 5.40 -19.23
N THR A 191 -12.03 6.50 -19.23
CA THR A 191 -12.28 7.33 -20.41
C THR A 191 -11.49 8.63 -20.36
N THR A 192 -11.56 9.40 -19.26
CA THR A 192 -10.91 10.71 -19.13
C THR A 192 -10.06 10.87 -17.87
N GLY A 193 -9.93 9.82 -17.05
CA GLY A 193 -9.12 9.83 -15.82
C GLY A 193 -7.64 10.06 -16.09
N LEU A 194 -6.97 10.82 -15.21
CA LEU A 194 -5.59 11.28 -15.37
C LEU A 194 -4.69 10.76 -14.24
N ALA A 195 -3.40 10.59 -14.54
CA ALA A 195 -2.35 10.32 -13.54
C ALA A 195 -2.62 9.10 -12.64
N ASN A 196 -3.18 8.03 -13.19
CA ASN A 196 -3.44 6.79 -12.46
C ASN A 196 -2.37 5.71 -12.70
N VAL A 197 -2.06 4.91 -11.69
CA VAL A 197 -1.15 3.76 -11.78
C VAL A 197 -1.90 2.50 -11.39
N TYR A 198 -2.26 1.64 -12.35
CA TYR A 198 -2.95 0.37 -12.13
C TYR A 198 -2.09 -0.81 -12.53
N VAL A 199 -1.73 -1.68 -11.59
CA VAL A 199 -0.87 -2.83 -11.84
C VAL A 199 -1.49 -4.10 -11.24
N GLY A 200 -1.90 -5.04 -12.08
CA GLY A 200 -2.50 -6.31 -11.71
C GLY A 200 -3.79 -6.61 -12.48
N PHE A 201 -4.20 -7.88 -12.51
CA PHE A 201 -5.47 -8.32 -13.12
C PHE A 201 -6.64 -7.49 -12.55
N GLU A 202 -7.35 -6.77 -13.42
CA GLU A 202 -8.51 -5.93 -13.10
C GLU A 202 -8.24 -4.82 -12.04
N ALA A 203 -6.99 -4.38 -11.87
CA ALA A 203 -6.69 -3.22 -11.02
C ALA A 203 -7.34 -1.95 -11.58
N GLY A 204 -8.03 -1.18 -10.73
CA GLY A 204 -8.73 0.04 -11.14
C GLY A 204 -9.82 -0.16 -12.21
N LYS A 205 -10.30 -1.39 -12.43
CA LYS A 205 -11.40 -1.68 -13.38
C LYS A 205 -12.62 -0.80 -13.06
N ASN A 206 -13.39 -0.40 -14.08
CA ASN A 206 -14.63 0.38 -13.96
C ASN A 206 -14.51 1.84 -13.51
N HIS A 207 -13.31 2.40 -13.29
CA HIS A 207 -13.15 3.84 -13.05
C HIS A 207 -13.16 4.61 -14.36
N THR A 208 -14.13 5.52 -14.56
CA THR A 208 -14.29 6.23 -15.85
C THR A 208 -13.57 7.58 -15.91
N THR A 209 -13.72 8.40 -14.88
CA THR A 209 -13.18 9.78 -14.84
C THR A 209 -12.27 10.03 -13.63
N SER A 210 -11.99 8.99 -12.85
CA SER A 210 -11.21 9.09 -11.62
C SER A 210 -9.73 9.38 -11.91
N SER A 211 -9.11 10.22 -11.08
CA SER A 211 -7.72 10.68 -11.27
C SER A 211 -6.86 10.53 -10.01
N GLY A 212 -5.55 10.37 -10.22
CA GLY A 212 -4.55 10.38 -9.16
C GLY A 212 -4.51 9.13 -8.28
N ASN A 213 -5.04 7.99 -8.74
CA ASN A 213 -5.06 6.76 -7.94
C ASN A 213 -3.86 5.86 -8.23
N THR A 214 -3.39 5.13 -7.22
CA THR A 214 -2.39 4.07 -7.36
C THR A 214 -2.97 2.75 -6.86
N PHE A 215 -3.27 1.82 -7.75
CA PHE A 215 -3.76 0.49 -7.41
C PHE A 215 -2.80 -0.60 -7.89
N ILE A 216 -2.25 -1.38 -6.95
CA ILE A 216 -1.27 -2.44 -7.24
C ILE A 216 -1.73 -3.74 -6.57
N GLY A 217 -2.13 -4.72 -7.37
CA GLY A 217 -2.59 -6.04 -6.93
C GLY A 217 -3.86 -6.46 -7.68
N ARG A 218 -4.14 -7.76 -7.68
CA ARG A 218 -5.34 -8.31 -8.33
C ARG A 218 -6.60 -7.66 -7.75
N ARG A 219 -7.35 -6.98 -8.62
CA ARG A 219 -8.59 -6.24 -8.37
C ARG A 219 -8.48 -5.17 -7.25
N ALA A 220 -7.29 -4.62 -7.03
CA ALA A 220 -7.12 -3.46 -6.15
C ALA A 220 -7.89 -2.26 -6.73
N GLY A 221 -8.70 -1.60 -5.91
CA GLY A 221 -9.44 -0.41 -6.33
C GLY A 221 -10.50 -0.63 -7.41
N ALA A 222 -10.91 -1.86 -7.73
CA ALA A 222 -11.91 -2.08 -8.79
C ALA A 222 -13.24 -1.39 -8.43
N GLY A 223 -13.75 -0.52 -9.30
CA GLY A 223 -15.00 0.21 -9.08
C GLY A 223 -16.26 -0.60 -9.38
N VAL A 224 -17.42 -0.04 -9.00
CA VAL A 224 -18.73 -0.50 -9.48
C VAL A 224 -19.00 -0.06 -10.92
N ASN A 225 -19.90 -0.74 -11.62
CA ASN A 225 -20.31 -0.41 -13.00
C ASN A 225 -21.23 0.84 -13.07
N THR A 226 -20.93 1.92 -12.32
CA THR A 226 -21.75 3.14 -12.28
C THR A 226 -20.93 4.43 -12.31
N SER A 227 -19.76 4.45 -12.97
CA SER A 227 -18.86 5.61 -13.06
C SER A 227 -18.38 6.14 -11.69
N PRO A 228 -17.51 5.41 -10.98
CA PRO A 228 -16.89 5.89 -9.76
C PRO A 228 -15.99 7.10 -10.00
N THR A 229 -15.98 8.02 -9.04
CA THR A 229 -15.23 9.29 -9.05
C THR A 229 -14.31 9.44 -7.84
N GLY A 230 -13.95 8.35 -7.17
CA GLY A 230 -13.08 8.40 -5.99
C GLY A 230 -11.63 8.71 -6.35
N TRP A 231 -11.11 9.87 -5.95
CA TRP A 231 -9.77 10.36 -6.34
C TRP A 231 -8.70 10.11 -5.28
N PHE A 232 -7.43 10.14 -5.70
CA PHE A 232 -6.26 10.13 -4.80
C PHE A 232 -6.17 8.94 -3.83
N ASN A 233 -6.68 7.78 -4.24
CA ASN A 233 -6.58 6.56 -3.43
C ASN A 233 -5.28 5.79 -3.75
N VAL A 234 -4.69 5.18 -2.72
CA VAL A 234 -3.55 4.26 -2.84
C VAL A 234 -3.98 2.90 -2.32
N GLY A 235 -4.18 1.91 -3.19
CA GLY A 235 -4.53 0.54 -2.84
C GLY A 235 -3.44 -0.45 -3.27
N ILE A 236 -2.72 -1.04 -2.34
CA ILE A 236 -1.65 -2.00 -2.62
C ILE A 236 -1.94 -3.31 -1.89
N GLY A 237 -2.18 -4.37 -2.65
CA GLY A 237 -2.51 -5.70 -2.14
C GLY A 237 -3.70 -6.31 -2.87
N ASN A 238 -3.81 -7.64 -2.82
CA ASN A 238 -4.94 -8.33 -3.46
C ASN A 238 -6.26 -7.97 -2.77
N LEU A 239 -7.28 -7.59 -3.56
CA LEU A 239 -8.62 -7.19 -3.08
C LEU A 239 -8.64 -5.91 -2.22
N SER A 240 -7.60 -5.07 -2.29
CA SER A 240 -7.52 -3.85 -1.47
C SER A 240 -8.38 -2.70 -2.02
N CYS A 241 -8.77 -1.78 -1.14
CA CYS A 241 -9.38 -0.49 -1.48
C CYS A 241 -10.70 -0.57 -2.29
N GLY A 242 -11.70 -1.32 -1.81
CA GLY A 242 -13.04 -1.33 -2.40
C GLY A 242 -13.19 -2.24 -3.61
N HIS A 243 -12.89 -3.53 -3.46
CA HIS A 243 -12.85 -4.55 -4.51
C HIS A 243 -14.20 -4.78 -5.24
N GLY A 244 -14.46 -4.00 -6.29
CA GLY A 244 -15.72 -3.99 -7.05
C GLY A 244 -16.82 -3.18 -6.37
N GLN A 245 -16.47 -2.31 -5.42
CA GLN A 245 -17.41 -1.58 -4.57
C GLN A 245 -17.13 -0.08 -4.47
N LEU A 246 -15.91 0.36 -4.81
CA LEU A 246 -15.54 1.77 -4.69
C LEU A 246 -16.43 2.63 -5.63
N THR A 247 -17.09 3.65 -5.05
CA THR A 247 -17.98 4.60 -5.75
C THR A 247 -17.38 6.00 -5.75
N THR A 248 -17.40 6.69 -4.61
CA THR A 248 -16.95 8.10 -4.49
C THR A 248 -15.88 8.29 -3.42
N GLY A 249 -15.42 7.21 -2.78
CA GLY A 249 -14.43 7.28 -1.71
C GLY A 249 -13.10 7.84 -2.21
N ALA A 250 -12.57 8.86 -1.52
CA ALA A 250 -11.35 9.56 -1.91
C ALA A 250 -10.31 9.62 -0.78
N ASP A 251 -9.06 9.86 -1.14
CA ASP A 251 -7.95 10.07 -0.21
C ASP A 251 -7.73 8.89 0.75
N ASN A 252 -7.97 7.65 0.32
CA ASN A 252 -7.74 6.46 1.15
C ASN A 252 -6.37 5.82 0.85
N LEU A 253 -5.67 5.37 1.88
CA LEU A 253 -4.49 4.51 1.79
C LEU A 253 -4.86 3.12 2.30
N CYS A 254 -4.86 2.11 1.44
CA CYS A 254 -5.11 0.70 1.77
C CYS A 254 -3.88 -0.14 1.38
N LEU A 255 -3.17 -0.69 2.37
CA LEU A 255 -1.97 -1.50 2.15
C LEU A 255 -2.11 -2.86 2.84
N GLY A 256 -2.34 -3.92 2.06
CA GLY A 256 -2.50 -5.29 2.56
C GLY A 256 -3.51 -6.10 1.76
N ASN A 257 -3.52 -7.41 1.95
CA ASN A 257 -4.58 -8.27 1.39
C ASN A 257 -5.92 -7.92 2.03
N SER A 258 -6.93 -7.60 1.20
CA SER A 258 -8.27 -7.18 1.64
C SER A 258 -8.32 -5.97 2.58
N ALA A 259 -7.27 -5.14 2.63
CA ALA A 259 -7.33 -3.88 3.37
C ALA A 259 -8.39 -2.96 2.74
N GLY A 260 -9.39 -2.54 3.51
CA GLY A 260 -10.51 -1.74 3.02
C GLY A 260 -11.33 -2.40 1.91
N ALA A 261 -11.45 -3.74 1.88
CA ALA A 261 -12.05 -4.46 0.75
C ALA A 261 -13.49 -4.03 0.44
N ASN A 262 -14.28 -3.63 1.45
CA ASN A 262 -15.67 -3.22 1.28
C ASN A 262 -15.87 -1.69 1.19
N LEU A 263 -14.80 -0.90 1.03
CA LEU A 263 -14.93 0.56 0.90
C LEU A 263 -15.77 0.93 -0.34
N THR A 264 -16.74 1.82 -0.12
CA THR A 264 -17.65 2.35 -1.16
C THR A 264 -17.44 3.85 -1.34
N SER A 265 -17.99 4.67 -0.43
CA SER A 265 -17.86 6.13 -0.42
C SER A 265 -17.02 6.68 0.74
N GLY A 266 -16.53 5.80 1.62
CA GLY A 266 -15.62 6.16 2.72
C GLY A 266 -14.36 6.84 2.21
N SER A 267 -13.92 7.88 2.92
CA SER A 267 -12.84 8.77 2.49
C SER A 267 -11.87 9.08 3.64
N ARG A 268 -10.64 9.45 3.30
CA ARG A 268 -9.59 9.83 4.27
C ARG A 268 -9.25 8.73 5.29
N ASN A 269 -9.28 7.46 4.88
CA ASN A 269 -8.89 6.34 5.74
C ASN A 269 -7.45 5.85 5.45
N VAL A 270 -6.69 5.51 6.49
CA VAL A 270 -5.39 4.83 6.41
C VAL A 270 -5.54 3.42 6.97
N LEU A 271 -5.47 2.40 6.12
CA LEU A 271 -5.73 1.00 6.42
C LEU A 271 -4.50 0.17 6.03
N ILE A 272 -3.72 -0.27 7.01
CA ILE A 272 -2.44 -0.95 6.78
C ILE A 272 -2.44 -2.29 7.52
N GLY A 273 -2.35 -3.39 6.79
CA GLY A 273 -2.39 -4.75 7.31
C GLY A 273 -3.41 -5.62 6.58
N SER A 274 -3.24 -6.94 6.68
CA SER A 274 -4.22 -7.87 6.10
C SER A 274 -5.58 -7.68 6.77
N ARG A 275 -6.63 -7.47 5.98
CA ARG A 275 -8.01 -7.22 6.41
C ARG A 275 -8.21 -6.02 7.35
N SER A 276 -7.26 -5.09 7.38
CA SER A 276 -7.44 -3.84 8.13
C SER A 276 -8.62 -3.05 7.55
N GLY A 277 -9.61 -2.71 8.39
CA GLY A 277 -10.83 -2.03 7.96
C GLY A 277 -11.61 -2.74 6.86
N GLU A 278 -11.54 -4.08 6.76
CA GLU A 278 -12.18 -4.85 5.69
C GLU A 278 -13.69 -4.53 5.56
N ASN A 279 -14.36 -4.24 6.67
CA ASN A 279 -15.80 -3.97 6.75
C ASN A 279 -16.17 -2.48 6.67
N LEU A 280 -15.20 -1.57 6.51
CA LEU A 280 -15.51 -0.16 6.29
C LEU A 280 -16.19 0.01 4.94
N THR A 281 -17.30 0.73 4.91
CA THR A 281 -18.09 0.99 3.70
C THR A 281 -18.12 2.48 3.39
N VAL A 282 -18.71 3.28 4.29
CA VAL A 282 -18.95 4.73 4.13
C VAL A 282 -18.19 5.57 5.14
N GLN A 283 -17.58 4.92 6.14
CA GLN A 283 -16.87 5.54 7.25
C GLN A 283 -15.63 6.29 6.78
N THR A 284 -15.23 7.31 7.55
CA THR A 284 -14.20 8.28 7.17
C THR A 284 -13.23 8.57 8.30
N GLU A 285 -12.05 9.05 7.95
CA GLU A 285 -11.07 9.62 8.88
C GLU A 285 -10.51 8.61 9.89
N ASN A 286 -10.42 7.33 9.53
CA ASN A 286 -9.86 6.30 10.38
C ASN A 286 -8.39 5.99 10.06
N VAL A 287 -7.61 5.64 11.08
CA VAL A 287 -6.23 5.13 10.94
C VAL A 287 -6.16 3.74 11.57
N TYR A 288 -6.27 2.69 10.77
CA TYR A 288 -6.17 1.30 11.18
C TYR A 288 -4.85 0.69 10.70
N ILE A 289 -4.04 0.20 11.63
CA ILE A 289 -2.72 -0.37 11.35
C ILE A 289 -2.58 -1.68 12.13
N GLY A 290 -2.70 -2.82 11.43
CA GLY A 290 -2.61 -4.16 12.00
C GLY A 290 -3.44 -5.18 11.23
N HIS A 291 -3.19 -6.46 11.48
CA HIS A 291 -4.07 -7.53 11.00
C HIS A 291 -5.46 -7.38 11.63
N GLU A 292 -6.52 -7.33 10.80
CA GLU A 292 -7.92 -7.22 11.22
C GLU A 292 -8.22 -6.02 12.15
N ALA A 293 -7.39 -4.98 12.12
CA ALA A 293 -7.62 -3.77 12.92
C ALA A 293 -8.86 -3.01 12.42
N GLY A 294 -9.77 -2.72 13.36
CA GLY A 294 -10.98 -1.92 13.18
C GLY A 294 -12.12 -2.57 12.40
N LEU A 295 -13.35 -2.22 12.77
CA LEU A 295 -14.58 -2.64 12.11
C LEU A 295 -15.30 -1.49 11.39
N SER A 296 -15.69 -0.48 12.15
CA SER A 296 -16.55 0.63 11.72
C SER A 296 -16.22 1.89 12.53
N GLY A 297 -17.13 2.86 12.60
CA GLY A 297 -16.94 4.15 13.25
C GLY A 297 -16.13 5.14 12.41
N THR A 298 -16.12 6.40 12.84
CA THR A 298 -15.38 7.49 12.21
C THR A 298 -14.39 8.11 13.18
N GLN A 299 -13.30 8.67 12.65
CA GLN A 299 -12.31 9.39 13.46
C GLN A 299 -11.60 8.53 14.51
N ASN A 300 -11.42 7.23 14.21
CA ASN A 300 -10.75 6.28 15.09
C ASN A 300 -9.29 6.05 14.67
N VAL A 301 -8.39 5.86 15.64
CA VAL A 301 -6.99 5.44 15.43
C VAL A 301 -6.78 4.10 16.12
N PHE A 302 -6.73 3.00 15.37
CA PHE A 302 -6.48 1.65 15.91
C PHE A 302 -5.15 1.10 15.39
N VAL A 303 -4.20 0.86 16.29
CA VAL A 303 -2.87 0.37 15.94
C VAL A 303 -2.56 -0.89 16.75
N GLY A 304 -2.49 -2.04 16.08
CA GLY A 304 -2.24 -3.34 16.69
C GLY A 304 -3.01 -4.44 15.99
N LYS A 305 -2.53 -5.69 16.13
CA LYS A 305 -3.30 -6.86 15.68
C LYS A 305 -4.61 -6.93 16.46
N ASP A 306 -5.72 -7.07 15.74
CA ASP A 306 -7.06 -7.25 16.28
C ASP A 306 -7.49 -6.12 17.24
N ALA A 307 -6.96 -4.90 17.06
CA ALA A 307 -7.39 -3.72 17.82
C ALA A 307 -8.77 -3.24 17.32
N GLY A 308 -9.74 -3.10 18.23
CA GLY A 308 -11.06 -2.55 17.90
C GLY A 308 -11.88 -3.35 16.86
N THR A 309 -11.71 -4.67 16.76
CA THR A 309 -12.30 -5.51 15.68
C THR A 309 -13.82 -5.59 15.66
N ILE A 310 -14.51 -5.12 16.70
CA ILE A 310 -15.97 -5.01 16.72
C ILE A 310 -16.47 -3.60 17.06
N ASN A 311 -15.57 -2.61 17.08
CA ASN A 311 -15.88 -1.25 17.48
C ASN A 311 -16.62 -0.49 16.37
N THR A 312 -17.78 0.05 16.73
CA THR A 312 -18.63 0.91 15.90
C THR A 312 -18.77 2.34 16.45
N GLY A 313 -18.12 2.63 17.57
CA GLY A 313 -18.02 3.96 18.16
C GLY A 313 -17.01 4.86 17.44
N ASN A 314 -16.96 6.12 17.83
CA ASN A 314 -16.21 7.18 17.17
C ASN A 314 -15.18 7.82 18.09
N ASN A 315 -14.21 8.55 17.51
CA ASN A 315 -13.23 9.34 18.24
C ASN A 315 -12.37 8.54 19.24
N ASN A 316 -12.10 7.27 18.95
CA ASN A 316 -11.29 6.41 19.80
C ASN A 316 -9.83 6.37 19.33
N VAL A 317 -8.88 6.44 20.25
CA VAL A 317 -7.45 6.19 20.01
C VAL A 317 -7.06 4.93 20.78
N VAL A 318 -6.74 3.85 20.06
CA VAL A 318 -6.42 2.53 20.62
C VAL A 318 -5.12 2.03 20.04
N VAL A 319 -4.13 1.76 20.89
CA VAL A 319 -2.81 1.27 20.49
C VAL A 319 -2.42 0.06 21.32
N GLY A 320 -2.42 -1.13 20.73
CA GLY A 320 -2.07 -2.38 21.37
C GLY A 320 -2.72 -3.59 20.69
N SER A 321 -2.08 -4.75 20.78
CA SER A 321 -2.70 -6.00 20.30
C SER A 321 -3.92 -6.32 21.16
N PHE A 322 -5.05 -6.65 20.53
CA PHE A 322 -6.33 -6.98 21.18
C PHE A 322 -6.91 -5.89 22.10
N ALA A 323 -6.37 -4.68 22.05
CA ALA A 323 -6.92 -3.56 22.81
C ALA A 323 -8.32 -3.22 22.30
N CYS A 324 -9.25 -2.96 23.22
CA CYS A 324 -10.65 -2.68 22.92
C CYS A 324 -11.36 -3.73 22.03
N GLN A 325 -10.95 -4.99 22.04
CA GLN A 325 -11.54 -6.03 21.18
C GLN A 325 -13.04 -6.25 21.45
N GLY A 326 -13.51 -6.02 22.67
CA GLY A 326 -14.90 -6.15 23.09
C GLY A 326 -15.74 -4.88 22.95
N GLN A 327 -15.15 -3.74 22.56
CA GLN A 327 -15.87 -2.48 22.43
C GLN A 327 -16.78 -2.52 21.22
N THR A 328 -18.09 -2.37 21.43
CA THR A 328 -19.11 -2.33 20.38
C THR A 328 -19.50 -0.89 20.02
N THR A 329 -19.79 -0.01 20.99
CA THR A 329 -20.30 1.36 20.72
C THR A 329 -19.66 2.45 21.59
N GLY A 330 -18.54 2.18 22.24
CA GLY A 330 -17.87 3.16 23.10
C GLY A 330 -17.17 4.27 22.29
N ASP A 331 -17.44 5.52 22.63
CA ASP A 331 -16.84 6.72 22.02
C ASP A 331 -15.76 7.34 22.92
N GLU A 332 -14.87 8.13 22.32
CA GLU A 332 -13.92 9.02 23.03
C GLU A 332 -12.98 8.30 24.02
N ASN A 333 -12.59 7.05 23.73
CA ASN A 333 -11.63 6.31 24.53
C ASN A 333 -10.19 6.48 24.01
N CYS A 334 -9.25 6.64 24.94
CA CYS A 334 -7.81 6.76 24.71
C CYS A 334 -7.11 5.60 25.43
N VAL A 335 -6.75 4.54 24.70
CA VAL A 335 -6.32 3.25 25.25
C VAL A 335 -4.98 2.82 24.65
N PHE A 336 -3.99 2.55 25.51
CA PHE A 336 -2.65 2.14 25.12
C PHE A 336 -2.21 0.91 25.93
N GLY A 337 -1.87 -0.18 25.26
CA GLY A 337 -1.40 -1.42 25.87
C GLY A 337 -2.06 -2.65 25.29
N LYS A 338 -1.36 -3.79 25.31
CA LYS A 338 -1.94 -5.08 24.92
C LYS A 338 -3.05 -5.48 25.91
N ASP A 339 -4.17 -5.97 25.38
CA ASP A 339 -5.36 -6.41 26.14
C ASP A 339 -5.99 -5.32 27.03
N ALA A 340 -5.60 -4.05 26.87
CA ALA A 340 -6.19 -2.94 27.61
C ALA A 340 -7.64 -2.70 27.15
N SER A 341 -8.55 -2.49 28.12
CA SER A 341 -10.00 -2.33 27.86
C SER A 341 -10.63 -3.48 27.05
N PHE A 342 -10.06 -4.69 27.12
CA PHE A 342 -10.43 -5.82 26.26
C PHE A 342 -11.93 -6.13 26.26
N PHE A 343 -12.61 -6.12 27.41
CA PHE A 343 -14.02 -6.48 27.52
C PHE A 343 -14.99 -5.31 27.65
N ASN A 344 -14.52 -4.06 27.68
CA ASN A 344 -15.39 -2.89 27.76
C ASN A 344 -16.28 -2.84 26.51
N GLN A 345 -17.62 -2.78 26.63
CA GLN A 345 -18.50 -2.84 25.45
C GLN A 345 -18.94 -1.47 24.96
N THR A 346 -19.51 -0.68 25.86
CA THR A 346 -20.16 0.60 25.54
C THR A 346 -19.57 1.78 26.32
N GLY A 347 -18.50 1.53 27.07
CA GLY A 347 -17.87 2.54 27.91
C GLY A 347 -17.27 3.68 27.11
N ILE A 348 -17.38 4.89 27.64
CA ILE A 348 -16.92 6.12 27.00
C ILE A 348 -15.91 6.88 27.86
N ASN A 349 -15.14 7.79 27.26
CA ASN A 349 -14.28 8.74 27.95
C ASN A 349 -13.23 8.10 28.88
N ASN A 350 -12.71 6.93 28.53
CA ASN A 350 -11.66 6.29 29.32
C ASN A 350 -10.27 6.68 28.81
N ALA A 351 -9.33 6.96 29.72
CA ALA A 351 -7.93 7.23 29.45
C ALA A 351 -7.05 6.15 30.11
N ILE A 352 -6.71 5.11 29.36
CA ILE A 352 -6.10 3.87 29.87
C ILE A 352 -4.74 3.65 29.23
N PHE A 353 -3.70 3.45 30.04
CA PHE A 353 -2.32 3.27 29.62
C PHE A 353 -1.65 2.13 30.41
N GLY A 354 -1.52 0.95 29.83
CA GLY A 354 -0.85 -0.20 30.42
C GLY A 354 -1.28 -1.54 29.82
N HIS A 355 -0.41 -2.56 29.90
CA HIS A 355 -0.77 -3.94 29.59
C HIS A 355 -1.88 -4.41 30.55
N ASP A 356 -2.95 -5.00 30.01
CA ASP A 356 -4.09 -5.52 30.80
C ASP A 356 -4.78 -4.48 31.72
N ALA A 357 -4.53 -3.19 31.51
CA ALA A 357 -5.16 -2.13 32.28
C ALA A 357 -6.65 -2.04 31.93
N PHE A 358 -7.50 -1.99 32.96
CA PHE A 358 -8.96 -1.97 32.82
C PHE A 358 -9.48 -3.07 31.89
N ARG A 359 -8.89 -4.28 31.94
CA ARG A 359 -9.26 -5.40 31.06
C ARG A 359 -10.77 -5.69 31.09
N GLY A 360 -11.36 -5.63 32.28
CA GLY A 360 -12.79 -5.78 32.53
C GLY A 360 -13.29 -7.21 32.41
N ALA A 361 -14.61 -7.36 32.24
CA ALA A 361 -15.25 -8.66 32.10
C ALA A 361 -16.37 -8.61 31.06
N THR A 362 -16.65 -9.75 30.43
CA THR A 362 -17.70 -9.91 29.41
C THR A 362 -19.01 -9.28 29.85
N THR A 363 -19.73 -8.65 28.90
CA THR A 363 -21.05 -7.99 29.08
C THR A 363 -21.07 -6.77 29.99
N ASN A 364 -19.92 -6.20 30.35
CA ASN A 364 -19.85 -5.01 31.19
C ASN A 364 -19.19 -3.83 30.47
N SER A 365 -19.45 -2.64 31.01
CA SER A 365 -18.94 -1.38 30.51
C SER A 365 -18.60 -0.47 31.66
N PHE A 366 -17.56 0.34 31.49
CA PHE A 366 -17.13 1.34 32.45
C PHE A 366 -16.77 2.64 31.71
N SER A 367 -17.01 3.80 32.35
CA SER A 367 -16.81 5.10 31.69
C SER A 367 -16.06 6.08 32.58
N ASN A 368 -15.46 7.09 31.95
CA ASN A 368 -14.78 8.21 32.62
C ASN A 368 -13.62 7.77 33.54
N ASN A 369 -12.98 6.63 33.28
CA ASN A 369 -11.87 6.17 34.10
C ASN A 369 -10.51 6.63 33.55
N VAL A 370 -9.59 6.93 34.46
CA VAL A 370 -8.17 7.13 34.16
C VAL A 370 -7.39 5.98 34.79
N GLY A 371 -6.67 5.22 33.97
CA GLY A 371 -5.86 4.08 34.41
C GLY A 371 -4.46 4.18 33.84
N VAL A 372 -3.43 4.22 34.67
CA VAL A 372 -2.03 4.31 34.20
C VAL A 372 -1.19 3.31 34.96
N GLY A 373 -0.72 2.26 34.29
CA GLY A 373 0.08 1.19 34.86
C GLY A 373 -0.36 -0.19 34.35
N SER A 374 0.58 -1.14 34.31
CA SER A 374 0.23 -2.55 34.00
C SER A 374 -0.78 -3.07 35.02
N GLU A 375 -1.83 -3.75 34.55
CA GLU A 375 -2.88 -4.37 35.36
C GLU A 375 -3.65 -3.40 36.29
N SER A 376 -3.49 -2.08 36.09
CA SER A 376 -4.28 -1.07 36.79
C SER A 376 -5.77 -1.25 36.47
N GLY A 377 -6.62 -1.39 37.49
CA GLY A 377 -8.06 -1.61 37.32
C GLY A 377 -8.43 -2.92 36.60
N HIS A 378 -7.56 -3.94 36.56
CA HIS A 378 -7.75 -5.17 35.78
C HIS A 378 -9.16 -5.80 35.92
N HIS A 379 -9.69 -5.90 37.15
CA HIS A 379 -11.00 -6.50 37.41
C HIS A 379 -12.18 -5.53 37.42
N VAL A 380 -12.00 -4.27 37.01
CA VAL A 380 -13.10 -3.30 36.95
C VAL A 380 -14.13 -3.74 35.91
N THR A 381 -15.33 -4.08 36.37
CA THR A 381 -16.43 -4.52 35.51
C THR A 381 -17.35 -3.36 35.15
N THR A 382 -17.90 -2.64 36.14
CA THR A 382 -18.85 -1.53 35.93
C THR A 382 -18.46 -0.22 36.63
N GLY A 383 -17.36 -0.23 37.39
CA GLY A 383 -16.86 0.94 38.10
C GLY A 383 -16.50 2.10 37.17
N SER A 384 -17.02 3.30 37.43
CA SER A 384 -16.83 4.48 36.58
C SER A 384 -16.24 5.67 37.36
N SER A 385 -15.68 6.64 36.64
CA SER A 385 -15.11 7.86 37.24
C SER A 385 -13.96 7.59 38.23
N ASN A 386 -13.20 6.52 38.03
CA ASN A 386 -12.04 6.20 38.87
C ASN A 386 -10.74 6.75 38.29
N VAL A 387 -9.76 7.00 39.16
CA VAL A 387 -8.39 7.39 38.82
C VAL A 387 -7.42 6.43 39.49
N PHE A 388 -6.84 5.51 38.72
CA PHE A 388 -5.89 4.51 39.18
C PHE A 388 -4.50 4.75 38.56
N LEU A 389 -3.49 4.92 39.41
CA LEU A 389 -2.12 5.23 38.99
C LEU A 389 -1.09 4.30 39.65
N GLY A 390 -0.33 3.61 38.81
CA GLY A 390 0.73 2.66 39.12
C GLY A 390 0.34 1.21 38.80
N LYS A 391 1.33 0.32 38.81
CA LYS A 391 1.14 -1.11 38.54
C LYS A 391 0.17 -1.72 39.59
N ASP A 392 -0.80 -2.51 39.15
CA ASP A 392 -1.79 -3.18 40.01
C ASP A 392 -2.66 -2.21 40.84
N SER A 393 -2.63 -0.89 40.56
CA SER A 393 -3.49 0.08 41.24
C SER A 393 -4.97 -0.21 40.96
N GLY A 394 -5.75 -0.40 42.01
CA GLY A 394 -7.17 -0.77 41.89
C GLY A 394 -7.42 -2.12 41.20
N HIS A 395 -6.42 -3.01 41.16
CA HIS A 395 -6.49 -4.32 40.51
C HIS A 395 -7.68 -5.16 40.97
N ASN A 396 -8.08 -5.04 42.24
CA ASN A 396 -9.16 -5.80 42.84
C ASN A 396 -10.49 -5.02 42.92
N GLN A 397 -10.54 -3.77 42.46
CA GLN A 397 -11.80 -3.04 42.34
C GLN A 397 -12.63 -3.64 41.21
N THR A 398 -13.94 -3.82 41.45
CA THR A 398 -14.85 -4.42 40.46
C THR A 398 -15.91 -3.43 40.02
N THR A 399 -16.83 -3.06 40.91
CA THR A 399 -17.99 -2.20 40.60
C THR A 399 -17.87 -0.80 41.20
N ASN A 400 -16.85 -0.56 42.01
CA ASN A 400 -16.65 0.70 42.72
C ASN A 400 -16.36 1.86 41.76
N SER A 401 -16.91 3.03 42.09
CA SER A 401 -16.83 4.24 41.28
C SER A 401 -16.32 5.41 42.11
N ASN A 402 -15.84 6.46 41.45
CA ASN A 402 -15.36 7.69 42.07
C ASN A 402 -14.16 7.49 43.02
N LEU A 403 -13.29 6.51 42.75
CA LEU A 403 -12.11 6.24 43.57
C LEU A 403 -10.85 6.92 43.01
N LEU A 404 -9.97 7.36 43.90
CA LEU A 404 -8.57 7.66 43.60
C LEU A 404 -7.72 6.58 44.25
N ILE A 405 -6.90 5.87 43.48
CA ILE A 405 -5.92 4.91 44.02
C ILE A 405 -4.58 5.15 43.35
N ILE A 406 -3.58 5.52 44.15
CA ILE A 406 -2.18 5.59 43.69
C ILE A 406 -1.40 4.56 44.47
N ASP A 407 -0.96 3.52 43.77
CA ASP A 407 -0.25 2.40 44.36
C ASP A 407 0.52 1.62 43.30
N ASN A 408 1.45 0.76 43.72
CA ASN A 408 2.22 -0.07 42.80
C ASN A 408 2.26 -1.56 43.19
N GLN A 409 1.33 -2.00 44.04
CA GLN A 409 1.26 -3.36 44.58
C GLN A 409 -0.17 -3.90 44.47
N ASP A 410 -0.32 -5.18 44.15
CA ASP A 410 -1.58 -5.89 44.35
C ASP A 410 -1.83 -6.09 45.85
N ARG A 411 -2.86 -5.42 46.38
CA ARG A 411 -3.28 -5.54 47.79
C ARG A 411 -4.15 -6.76 48.07
N SER A 412 -4.33 -7.66 47.10
CA SER A 412 -5.07 -8.93 47.18
C SER A 412 -6.58 -8.83 47.43
N SER A 413 -7.12 -7.64 47.73
CA SER A 413 -8.56 -7.40 47.84
C SER A 413 -8.88 -5.90 47.78
N ALA A 414 -10.10 -5.57 47.33
CA ALA A 414 -10.59 -4.19 47.31
C ALA A 414 -10.60 -3.53 48.70
N ALA A 415 -10.82 -4.33 49.76
CA ALA A 415 -10.80 -3.84 51.14
C ALA A 415 -9.39 -3.42 51.55
N ASN A 416 -8.37 -4.23 51.23
CA ASN A 416 -6.98 -3.87 51.51
C ASN A 416 -6.51 -2.68 50.68
N GLU A 417 -6.97 -2.53 49.43
CA GLU A 417 -6.68 -1.35 48.63
C GLU A 417 -7.17 -0.05 49.30
N ALA A 418 -8.30 -0.07 50.02
CA ALA A 418 -8.81 1.11 50.71
C ALA A 418 -7.94 1.57 51.89
N ILE A 419 -7.28 0.64 52.57
CA ILE A 419 -6.54 0.91 53.82
C ILE A 419 -5.02 0.80 53.70
N GLN A 420 -4.50 0.21 52.62
CA GLN A 420 -3.06 -0.05 52.46
C GLN A 420 -2.46 0.60 51.20
N SER A 421 -3.26 1.04 50.22
CA SER A 421 -2.71 1.77 49.06
C SER A 421 -2.02 3.04 49.51
N LEU A 422 -0.88 3.39 48.91
CA LEU A 422 -0.12 4.58 49.32
C LEU A 422 -1.00 5.83 49.39
N ILE A 423 -1.86 6.04 48.38
CA ILE A 423 -2.93 7.02 48.41
C ILE A 423 -4.24 6.35 48.04
N TYR A 424 -5.26 6.57 48.86
CA TYR A 424 -6.64 6.18 48.59
C TYR A 424 -7.57 7.38 48.75
N GLY A 425 -8.56 7.54 47.90
CA GLY A 425 -9.54 8.60 48.03
C GLY A 425 -10.88 8.27 47.42
N THR A 426 -11.89 9.04 47.80
CA THR A 426 -13.23 9.00 47.22
C THR A 426 -13.62 10.40 46.78
N PHE A 427 -13.86 10.57 45.49
CA PHE A 427 -14.41 11.79 44.93
C PHE A 427 -15.90 11.89 45.28
N ASN A 428 -16.32 13.05 45.78
CA ASN A 428 -17.72 13.32 46.12
C ASN A 428 -18.05 14.79 45.83
N ALA A 429 -19.24 15.06 45.31
CA ALA A 429 -19.70 16.43 45.08
C ALA A 429 -19.88 17.21 46.40
N THR A 430 -20.17 16.50 47.50
CA THR A 430 -20.23 17.07 48.85
C THR A 430 -18.84 17.03 49.46
N VAL A 431 -18.24 18.20 49.69
CA VAL A 431 -16.87 18.34 50.27
C VAL A 431 -16.74 17.55 51.57
N ALA A 432 -17.75 17.58 52.44
CA ALA A 432 -17.74 16.84 53.71
C ALA A 432 -17.71 15.30 53.57
N SER A 433 -17.97 14.77 52.38
CA SER A 433 -17.95 13.34 52.06
C SER A 433 -16.81 12.96 51.10
N GLN A 434 -15.92 13.90 50.79
CA GLN A 434 -14.67 13.60 50.09
C GLN A 434 -13.69 12.95 51.07
N ILE A 435 -12.92 11.99 50.58
CA ILE A 435 -11.90 11.30 51.37
C ILE A 435 -10.58 11.37 50.61
N LEU A 436 -9.51 11.70 51.32
CA LEU A 436 -8.13 11.48 50.90
C LEU A 436 -7.36 10.88 52.08
N ALA A 437 -6.87 9.65 51.91
CA ALA A 437 -6.05 8.92 52.86
C ALA A 437 -4.63 8.74 52.27
N ILE A 438 -3.61 9.04 53.08
CA ILE A 438 -2.21 8.79 52.77
C ILE A 438 -1.74 7.69 53.73
N ASN A 439 -1.62 6.47 53.23
CA ASN A 439 -1.27 5.30 54.06
C ASN A 439 0.25 5.09 54.05
N ALA A 440 0.98 6.07 54.59
CA ALA A 440 2.43 6.03 54.71
C ALA A 440 2.85 6.05 56.19
N GLY A 441 3.92 5.32 56.52
CA GLY A 441 4.48 5.34 57.88
C GLY A 441 5.11 6.68 58.27
N THR A 442 5.42 7.54 57.30
CA THR A 442 5.91 8.91 57.54
C THR A 442 5.47 9.81 56.39
N VAL A 443 4.93 10.98 56.73
CA VAL A 443 4.65 12.07 55.78
C VAL A 443 5.53 13.25 56.16
N THR A 444 6.53 13.56 55.33
CA THR A 444 7.43 14.70 55.54
C THR A 444 6.97 15.87 54.69
N LEU A 445 6.70 17.02 55.32
CA LEU A 445 6.40 18.28 54.66
C LEU A 445 7.59 19.21 54.86
N ASN A 446 8.25 19.62 53.78
CA ASN A 446 9.45 20.45 53.83
C ASN A 446 9.11 21.84 53.32
N ALA A 447 8.92 22.80 54.22
CA ALA A 447 9.02 24.20 53.84
C ALA A 447 10.51 24.53 53.74
N GLY A 448 10.95 25.08 52.60
CA GLY A 448 12.36 25.44 52.41
C GLY A 448 12.88 26.41 53.48
N VAL A 449 14.13 26.82 53.35
CA VAL A 449 14.92 27.57 54.36
C VAL A 449 14.31 28.86 54.94
N ASP A 450 13.19 29.39 54.43
CA ASP A 450 12.66 30.67 54.92
C ASP A 450 11.17 30.92 54.60
N THR A 451 10.31 29.93 54.85
CA THR A 451 8.85 30.15 54.88
C THR A 451 8.25 29.27 55.97
N ASP A 452 7.52 29.85 56.91
CA ASP A 452 6.74 29.10 57.88
C ASP A 452 5.83 28.09 57.15
N MET A 453 5.84 26.84 57.59
CA MET A 453 4.91 25.84 57.07
C MET A 453 3.54 26.08 57.69
N VAL A 454 2.70 26.85 56.99
CA VAL A 454 1.31 27.07 57.41
C VAL A 454 0.43 25.93 56.93
N LEU A 455 0.02 25.05 57.85
CA LEU A 455 -1.01 24.03 57.63
C LEU A 455 -2.38 24.59 58.03
N ASN A 456 -3.09 25.19 57.07
CA ASN A 456 -4.44 25.71 57.29
C ASN A 456 -5.49 24.61 57.14
N PHE A 457 -6.10 24.21 58.25
CA PHE A 457 -7.26 23.31 58.28
C PHE A 457 -8.55 24.13 58.26
N THR A 458 -8.97 24.60 57.08
CA THR A 458 -10.23 25.35 56.92
C THR A 458 -11.40 24.38 56.70
N GLY A 459 -12.24 24.20 57.72
CA GLY A 459 -13.51 23.48 57.60
C GLY A 459 -14.70 24.43 57.42
N THR A 460 -15.72 24.03 56.65
CA THR A 460 -16.99 24.80 56.51
C THR A 460 -17.98 24.50 57.64
N THR A 461 -17.66 23.56 58.52
CA THR A 461 -18.42 23.22 59.72
C THR A 461 -17.55 23.36 60.96
N ASN A 462 -18.15 23.71 62.10
CA ASN A 462 -17.48 23.96 63.38
C ASN A 462 -16.92 22.66 64.06
N SER A 463 -16.56 21.66 63.26
CA SER A 463 -16.28 20.28 63.70
C SER A 463 -15.01 19.70 63.09
N GLY A 464 -14.11 20.53 62.55
CA GLY A 464 -12.75 20.10 62.22
C GLY A 464 -12.01 19.66 63.48
N ALA A 465 -11.79 18.36 63.66
CA ALA A 465 -11.00 17.80 64.74
C ALA A 465 -9.73 17.19 64.14
N ILE A 466 -8.57 17.66 64.61
CA ILE A 466 -7.31 16.94 64.42
C ILE A 466 -7.30 15.86 65.51
N THR A 467 -7.77 14.67 65.16
CA THR A 467 -7.72 13.52 66.07
C THR A 467 -6.37 12.84 65.88
N TRP A 468 -5.47 13.04 66.82
CA TRP A 468 -4.22 12.31 66.91
C TRP A 468 -4.40 11.14 67.86
N MET A 469 -4.04 9.93 67.41
CA MET A 469 -4.07 8.73 68.22
C MET A 469 -2.68 8.14 68.23
N GLU A 470 -1.89 8.46 69.25
CA GLU A 470 -0.64 7.77 69.54
C GLU A 470 -0.53 7.42 71.03
N ASP A 471 0.33 6.46 71.31
CA ASP A 471 0.71 5.94 72.64
C ASP A 471 1.74 6.82 73.37
N GLU A 472 2.14 7.94 72.76
CA GLU A 472 3.17 8.82 73.25
C GLU A 472 2.60 10.24 73.37
N ASP A 473 2.32 10.71 74.59
CA ASP A 473 1.44 11.84 74.92
C ASP A 473 1.94 13.27 74.59
N TYR A 474 2.70 13.54 73.51
CA TYR A 474 3.14 14.93 73.25
C TYR A 474 3.28 15.36 71.78
N PHE A 475 2.93 16.62 71.53
CA PHE A 475 3.24 17.35 70.30
C PHE A 475 4.55 18.13 70.49
N LYS A 476 5.58 17.86 69.67
CA LYS A 476 6.83 18.63 69.69
C LYS A 476 6.81 19.67 68.57
N PHE A 477 6.78 20.93 68.95
CA PHE A 477 7.08 22.04 68.05
C PHE A 477 8.57 22.34 68.13
N GLY A 478 9.23 22.47 66.97
CA GLY A 478 10.64 22.84 66.89
C GLY A 478 10.89 24.35 67.01
N ASP A 479 9.82 25.15 67.01
CA ASP A 479 9.84 26.63 67.06
C ASP A 479 8.57 27.15 67.76
N ASP A 480 8.47 28.47 67.93
CA ASP A 480 7.36 29.17 68.57
C ASP A 480 6.02 28.89 67.86
N VAL A 481 4.98 28.60 68.65
CA VAL A 481 3.60 28.42 68.15
C VAL A 481 2.83 29.70 68.40
N LEU A 482 2.53 30.45 67.33
CA LEU A 482 1.64 31.62 67.42
C LEU A 482 0.17 31.18 67.28
N LEU A 483 -0.64 31.44 68.30
CA LEU A 483 -2.08 31.18 68.29
C LEU A 483 -2.83 32.51 68.20
N ASP A 484 -3.55 32.74 67.09
CA ASP A 484 -4.22 34.03 66.81
C ASP A 484 -5.34 34.32 67.83
N THR A 485 -6.19 33.33 68.14
CA THR A 485 -7.21 33.45 69.21
C THR A 485 -7.75 32.07 69.62
N GLY A 486 -7.29 31.48 70.73
CA GLY A 486 -7.93 30.27 71.27
C GLY A 486 -7.13 29.49 72.31
N VAL A 487 -7.83 28.91 73.28
CA VAL A 487 -7.30 27.98 74.29
C VAL A 487 -7.16 26.59 73.66
N ILE A 488 -6.01 25.93 73.81
CA ILE A 488 -5.85 24.51 73.48
C ILE A 488 -6.51 23.68 74.59
N TYR A 489 -7.54 22.91 74.25
CA TYR A 489 -8.12 21.91 75.16
C TYR A 489 -7.52 20.54 74.86
N LEU A 490 -6.50 20.15 75.63
CA LEU A 490 -6.04 18.77 75.67
C LEU A 490 -6.97 17.99 76.61
N LYS A 491 -7.79 17.09 76.07
CA LYS A 491 -8.69 16.24 76.86
C LYS A 491 -8.03 14.88 77.08
N GLU A 492 -7.33 14.73 78.20
CA GLU A 492 -6.95 13.41 78.71
C GLU A 492 -8.23 12.74 79.27
N THR A 493 -8.47 11.47 78.91
CA THR A 493 -9.70 10.74 79.27
C THR A 493 -9.78 10.35 80.75
N THR A 494 -8.79 10.71 81.56
CA THR A 494 -8.80 10.54 83.02
C THR A 494 -8.54 11.87 83.74
N THR A 495 -9.63 12.56 84.09
CA THR A 495 -9.69 13.78 84.94
C THR A 495 -9.01 15.03 84.36
N PRO A 496 -9.76 16.13 84.07
CA PRO A 496 -9.17 17.33 83.50
C PRO A 496 -8.33 18.09 84.55
N THR A 497 -7.01 18.10 84.37
CA THR A 497 -6.12 19.12 84.96
C THR A 497 -6.14 20.35 84.06
N ALA A 498 -6.69 21.46 84.56
CA ALA A 498 -6.57 22.74 83.89
C ALA A 498 -5.08 23.14 83.81
N ILE A 499 -4.57 23.39 82.61
CA ILE A 499 -3.29 24.07 82.44
C ILE A 499 -3.52 25.52 82.85
N ALA A 500 -3.00 25.90 84.01
CA ALA A 500 -3.08 27.27 84.50
C ALA A 500 -2.26 28.21 83.60
N ASN A 501 -2.87 29.35 83.26
CA ASN A 501 -2.30 30.50 82.57
C ASN A 501 -0.77 30.60 82.70
N HIS A 502 -0.06 30.47 81.58
CA HIS A 502 1.22 31.13 81.43
C HIS A 502 0.95 32.59 81.03
N ALA A 503 1.55 33.52 81.77
CA ALA A 503 1.36 34.95 81.60
C ALA A 503 1.90 35.45 80.25
N ALA A 504 1.23 36.52 79.80
CA ALA A 504 1.31 37.27 78.54
C ALA A 504 2.66 37.35 77.83
#